data_AF-A0A6P5RRF4-F1
#
_entry.id   AF-A0A6P5RRF4-F1
#
_cell.length_a   1.000
_cell.length_b   1.000
_cell.length_c   1.000
_cell.angle_alpha   90.00
_cell.angle_beta   90.00
_cell.angle_gamma   90.00
#
_symmetry.space_group_name_H-M   'P 1'
#
loop_
_entity.id
_entity.type
_entity.pdbx_description
1 polymer ?
#
loop_
_entity_poly.entity_id
_entity_poly.type
_entity_poly.pdbx_seq_one_letter_code
_entity_poly.pdbx_strand_id
1 'polypeptide(L)'
;MPYLVRENLFIGNIGDAAEVLQNGSTEITHILSVLSSASISFFSEWKRGLTIPTKEIKKVYTGGSVGGSASVEDSGDGSKSCLLSDKLLYLLEYAGKDLKLVRMGVPLRDMENENLLDYLDVCLDFIDKSRKEGSVLVHCFAGVSRSAAIITAYLMRTEHLSQQGVNKSLL
;
A
#
# COMPACT_ATOMS: atom_id res chain seq x y z
N MET A 1 11.63 4.78 15.14
CA MET A 1 12.08 3.44 14.77
C MET A 1 10.85 2.56 14.54
N PRO A 2 10.74 1.87 13.40
CA PRO A 2 9.64 0.95 13.11
C PRO A 2 9.44 -0.12 14.19
N TYR A 3 8.21 -0.57 14.37
CA TYR A 3 7.86 -1.67 15.26
C TYR A 3 7.73 -2.99 14.49
N LEU A 4 8.37 -4.05 14.99
CA LEU A 4 8.27 -5.40 14.42
C LEU A 4 6.95 -6.06 14.83
N VAL A 5 6.09 -6.37 13.86
CA VAL A 5 4.79 -7.02 14.10
C VAL A 5 4.91 -8.53 14.01
N ARG A 6 5.62 -9.01 12.98
CA ARG A 6 5.94 -10.42 12.68
C ARG A 6 7.28 -10.48 11.96
N GLU A 7 7.84 -11.67 11.81
CA GLU A 7 9.03 -11.90 11.00
C GLU A 7 8.92 -11.17 9.64
N ASN A 8 9.92 -10.35 9.33
CA ASN A 8 10.02 -9.54 8.11
C ASN A 8 8.87 -8.53 7.88
N LEU A 9 8.04 -8.24 8.89
CA LEU A 9 6.90 -7.33 8.79
C LEU A 9 6.95 -6.26 9.88
N PHE A 10 7.15 -5.02 9.45
CA PHE A 10 7.24 -3.86 10.33
C PHE A 10 6.07 -2.90 10.08
N ILE A 11 5.64 -2.22 11.13
CA ILE A 11 4.73 -1.07 11.06
C ILE A 11 5.47 0.19 11.51
N GLY A 12 5.17 1.33 10.88
CA GLY A 12 5.75 2.60 11.27
C GLY A 12 4.91 3.79 10.83
N ASN A 13 5.43 4.98 11.15
CA ASN A 13 4.88 6.26 10.70
C ASN A 13 5.69 6.81 9.51
N ILE A 14 5.27 7.97 9.01
CA ILE A 14 5.95 8.67 7.92
C ILE A 14 7.40 9.05 8.24
N GLY A 15 7.71 9.37 9.50
CA GLY A 15 9.07 9.69 9.94
C GLY A 15 9.99 8.47 9.84
N ASP A 16 9.51 7.30 10.26
CA ASP A 16 10.24 6.04 10.14
C ASP A 16 10.54 5.71 8.68
N ALA A 17 9.54 5.86 7.79
CA ALA A 17 9.72 5.64 6.36
C ALA A 17 10.69 6.64 5.73
N ALA A 18 10.61 7.91 6.11
CA ALA A 18 11.53 8.95 5.65
C ALA A 18 12.98 8.64 6.05
N GLU A 19 13.20 8.17 7.28
CA GLU A 19 14.53 7.80 7.78
C GLU A 19 15.10 6.62 6.99
N VAL A 20 14.31 5.56 6.77
CA VAL A 20 14.72 4.39 5.98
C VAL A 20 15.03 4.79 4.52
N LEU A 21 14.20 5.64 3.92
CA LEU A 21 14.42 6.12 2.55
C LEU A 21 15.69 6.99 2.45
N GLN A 22 15.92 7.86 3.44
CA GLN A 22 17.05 8.79 3.41
C GLN A 22 18.39 8.12 3.72
N ASN A 23 18.40 7.29 4.77
CA ASN A 23 19.64 6.73 5.32
C ASN A 23 19.89 5.29 4.87
N GLY A 24 18.88 4.63 4.30
CA GLY A 24 18.89 3.20 4.04
C GLY A 24 18.54 2.39 5.29
N SER A 25 18.42 1.07 5.12
CA SER A 25 18.29 0.11 6.20
C SER A 25 18.99 -1.19 5.80
N THR A 26 19.55 -1.88 6.78
CA THR A 26 20.09 -3.24 6.59
C THR A 26 18.99 -4.30 6.71
N GLU A 27 17.86 -3.97 7.33
CA GLU A 27 16.77 -4.90 7.61
C GLU A 27 15.61 -4.71 6.64
N ILE A 28 15.23 -3.45 6.36
CA ILE A 28 14.08 -3.11 5.52
C ILE A 28 14.55 -2.98 4.07
N THR A 29 13.88 -3.72 3.20
CA THR A 29 14.15 -3.77 1.76
C THR A 29 12.96 -3.23 0.95
N HIS A 30 11.76 -3.32 1.52
CA HIS A 30 10.52 -2.92 0.88
C HIS A 30 9.73 -1.94 1.75
N ILE A 31 9.01 -1.02 1.13
CA ILE A 31 8.15 -0.05 1.83
C ILE A 31 6.78 0.00 1.15
N LEU A 32 5.72 -0.16 1.95
CA LEU A 32 4.34 0.11 1.54
C LEU A 32 3.89 1.43 2.18
N SER A 33 3.73 2.46 1.34
CA SER A 33 3.31 3.80 1.72
C SER A 33 1.83 4.02 1.42
N VAL A 34 1.01 4.24 2.44
CA VAL A 34 -0.44 4.51 2.29
C VAL A 34 -0.72 5.93 2.73
N LEU A 35 -0.73 6.85 1.76
CA LEU A 35 -0.71 8.29 1.98
C LEU A 35 -1.57 8.99 0.94
N SER A 36 -2.01 10.23 1.21
CA SER A 36 -2.81 11.03 0.27
C SER A 36 -2.18 11.15 -1.12
N SER A 37 -0.85 11.14 -1.17
CA SER A 37 -0.06 11.12 -2.38
C SER A 37 0.92 9.97 -2.33
N ALA A 38 0.94 9.19 -3.42
CA ALA A 38 1.97 8.18 -3.63
C ALA A 38 3.32 8.81 -4.01
N SER A 39 3.37 10.10 -4.36
CA SER A 39 4.59 10.77 -4.82
C SER A 39 5.57 11.01 -3.69
N ILE A 40 6.86 10.96 -4.01
CA ILE A 40 7.91 11.41 -3.09
C ILE A 40 7.84 12.90 -2.78
N SER A 41 7.21 13.71 -3.65
CA SER A 41 6.89 15.10 -3.37
C SER A 41 6.16 15.26 -2.03
N PHE A 42 5.38 14.25 -1.64
CA PHE A 42 4.74 14.21 -0.33
C PHE A 42 5.73 14.30 0.84
N PHE A 43 6.89 13.64 0.76
CA PHE A 43 7.92 13.74 1.80
C PHE A 43 8.56 15.13 1.82
N SER A 44 8.72 15.78 0.67
CA SER A 44 9.21 17.16 0.58
C SER A 44 8.20 18.18 1.12
N GLU A 45 6.90 17.92 0.91
CA GLU A 45 5.80 18.70 1.46
C GLU A 45 5.70 18.54 2.99
N TRP A 46 5.77 17.29 3.46
CA TRP A 46 5.77 16.95 4.89
C TRP A 46 7.00 17.48 5.63
N LYS A 47 8.19 17.30 5.05
CA LYS A 47 9.48 17.70 5.62
C LYS A 47 10.26 18.49 4.57
N ARG A 48 10.11 19.82 4.63
CA ARG A 48 10.79 20.75 3.70
C ARG A 48 12.29 20.44 3.62
N GLY A 49 12.79 20.31 2.39
CA GLY A 49 14.20 20.01 2.10
C GLY A 49 14.54 18.52 2.06
N LEU A 50 13.57 17.62 2.30
CA LEU A 50 13.78 16.19 2.09
C LEU A 50 13.65 15.84 0.60
N THR A 51 14.77 15.39 0.02
CA THR A 51 14.81 14.85 -1.34
C THR A 51 15.15 13.36 -1.24
N ILE A 52 14.25 12.52 -1.75
CA ILE A 52 14.47 11.08 -1.80
C ILE A 52 14.54 10.71 -3.30
N PRO A 53 15.66 10.14 -3.77
CA PRO A 53 15.77 9.70 -5.15
C PRO A 53 14.77 8.58 -5.40
N THR A 54 14.12 8.63 -6.56
CA THR A 54 13.13 7.64 -6.98
C THR A 54 13.31 7.31 -8.46
N LYS A 55 12.97 6.07 -8.82
CA LYS A 55 12.91 5.60 -10.20
C LYS A 55 11.67 4.73 -10.35
N GLU A 56 10.69 5.25 -11.09
CA GLU A 56 9.45 4.55 -11.37
C GLU A 56 9.70 3.18 -12.02
N ILE A 57 8.95 2.18 -11.54
CA ILE A 57 8.90 0.83 -12.10
C ILE A 57 7.57 0.63 -12.83
N LYS A 58 6.44 0.99 -12.19
CA LYS A 58 5.10 0.76 -12.74
C LYS A 58 4.07 1.67 -12.09
N LYS A 59 3.13 2.20 -12.88
CA LYS A 59 1.86 2.78 -12.39
C LYS A 59 0.69 1.89 -12.78
N VAL A 60 -0.24 1.70 -11.86
CA VAL A 60 -1.47 0.95 -12.09
C VAL A 60 -2.65 1.86 -11.80
N TYR A 61 -3.62 1.90 -12.72
CA TYR A 61 -4.83 2.70 -12.62
C TYR A 61 -6.06 1.80 -12.62
N THR A 62 -7.17 2.33 -12.14
CA THR A 62 -8.48 1.65 -12.19
C THR A 62 -9.23 2.07 -13.47
N GLY A 63 -9.40 1.13 -14.42
CA GLY A 63 -10.19 1.24 -15.67
C GLY A 63 -9.43 0.78 -16.94
N GLY A 64 -9.94 -0.02 -17.90
CA GLY A 64 -11.11 -0.90 -18.01
C GLY A 64 -11.07 -1.75 -19.32
N SER A 65 -11.52 -3.02 -19.28
CA SER A 65 -11.94 -3.83 -20.45
C SER A 65 -12.94 -4.94 -20.05
N VAL A 66 -13.81 -5.27 -21.01
CA VAL A 66 -15.22 -5.70 -20.90
C VAL A 66 -15.44 -7.22 -21.08
N GLY A 67 -16.51 -7.74 -20.45
CA GLY A 67 -17.36 -8.84 -20.97
C GLY A 67 -17.84 -9.83 -19.89
N GLY A 68 -19.13 -10.13 -19.65
CA GLY A 68 -20.41 -9.65 -20.18
C GLY A 68 -21.54 -10.47 -19.54
N SER A 69 -22.68 -9.84 -19.25
CA SER A 69 -24.04 -10.43 -19.28
C SER A 69 -25.07 -9.32 -19.07
N ALA A 70 -26.03 -9.27 -19.98
CA ALA A 70 -27.01 -8.21 -20.16
C ALA A 70 -28.30 -8.44 -19.36
N SER A 71 -28.89 -7.35 -18.85
CA SER A 71 -30.31 -6.99 -19.09
C SER A 71 -30.66 -5.61 -18.50
N VAL A 72 -31.19 -4.76 -19.39
CA VAL A 72 -32.06 -3.54 -19.33
C VAL A 72 -32.80 -3.26 -18.00
N GLU A 73 -33.00 -2.02 -17.53
CA GLU A 73 -33.98 -0.94 -17.94
C GLU A 73 -33.48 0.45 -17.39
N ASP A 74 -33.39 1.55 -18.16
CA ASP A 74 -34.33 2.62 -18.59
C ASP A 74 -34.41 3.90 -17.71
N SER A 75 -34.48 5.05 -18.42
CA SER A 75 -34.87 6.43 -18.04
C SER A 75 -33.85 7.35 -17.35
N GLY A 76 -33.66 8.56 -17.90
CA GLY A 76 -32.49 9.42 -17.72
C GLY A 76 -32.72 10.82 -17.16
N ASP A 77 -31.62 11.55 -16.91
CA ASP A 77 -31.50 13.03 -16.88
C ASP A 77 -30.01 13.43 -16.75
N GLY A 78 -29.63 14.58 -17.35
CA GLY A 78 -28.52 15.44 -16.91
C GLY A 78 -27.04 15.01 -17.12
N SER A 79 -26.42 15.51 -18.19
CA SER A 79 -24.97 15.81 -18.33
C SER A 79 -23.96 14.70 -17.98
N LYS A 80 -23.75 13.79 -18.94
CA LYS A 80 -22.60 12.88 -19.00
C LYS A 80 -21.29 13.65 -19.26
N SER A 81 -20.65 14.13 -18.21
CA SER A 81 -19.19 14.28 -18.17
C SER A 81 -18.62 12.96 -17.64
N CYS A 82 -18.72 11.90 -18.43
CA CYS A 82 -18.05 10.63 -18.16
C CYS A 82 -16.55 10.81 -18.45
N LEU A 83 -15.85 11.55 -17.59
CA LEU A 83 -14.42 11.40 -17.47
C LEU A 83 -14.24 10.16 -16.61
N LEU A 84 -14.00 9.01 -17.26
CA LEU A 84 -13.28 7.91 -16.64
C LEU A 84 -11.96 8.51 -16.14
N SER A 85 -11.96 8.97 -14.89
CA SER A 85 -10.74 9.35 -14.22
C SER A 85 -10.08 8.03 -13.87
N ASP A 86 -9.09 7.66 -14.67
CA ASP A 86 -8.16 6.58 -14.35
C ASP A 86 -7.57 6.91 -12.97
N LYS A 87 -8.18 6.36 -11.89
CA LYS A 87 -7.74 6.62 -10.52
C LYS A 87 -6.52 5.74 -10.29
N LEU A 88 -5.40 6.35 -9.94
CA LEU A 88 -4.16 5.64 -9.64
C LEU A 88 -4.42 4.68 -8.47
N LEU A 89 -4.29 3.39 -8.74
CA LEU A 89 -4.39 2.33 -7.74
C LEU A 89 -3.09 2.29 -6.91
N TYR A 90 -1.95 2.21 -7.58
CA TYR A 90 -0.64 2.30 -6.92
C TYR A 90 0.48 2.66 -7.89
N LEU A 91 1.58 3.15 -7.32
CA LEU A 91 2.87 3.37 -7.98
C LEU A 91 3.90 2.43 -7.34
N LEU A 92 4.65 1.71 -8.17
CA LEU A 92 5.81 0.93 -7.76
C LEU A 92 7.08 1.64 -8.26
N GLU A 93 8.07 1.77 -7.40
CA GLU A 93 9.33 2.46 -7.71
C GLU A 93 10.50 1.89 -6.92
N TYR A 94 11.70 2.08 -7.44
CA TYR A 94 12.90 2.05 -6.62
C TYR A 94 13.05 3.39 -5.91
N ALA A 95 13.38 3.39 -4.63
CA ALA A 95 13.44 4.59 -3.82
C ALA A 95 14.59 4.55 -2.81
N GLY A 96 14.87 5.73 -2.26
CA GLY A 96 15.84 5.89 -1.19
C GLY A 96 17.29 5.83 -1.65
N LYS A 97 18.23 5.93 -0.70
CA LYS A 97 19.67 5.96 -0.97
C LYS A 97 20.07 4.80 -1.90
N ASP A 98 20.78 5.15 -2.98
CA ASP A 98 21.23 4.24 -4.05
C ASP A 98 20.10 3.50 -4.81
N LEU A 99 18.84 3.89 -4.66
CA LEU A 99 17.67 3.24 -5.28
C LEU A 99 17.56 1.74 -4.91
N LYS A 100 17.98 1.38 -3.70
CA LYS A 100 18.01 -0.02 -3.23
C LYS A 100 16.69 -0.52 -2.64
N LEU A 101 15.77 0.38 -2.30
CA LEU A 101 14.50 0.01 -1.69
C LEU A 101 13.43 -0.09 -2.77
N VAL A 102 12.54 -1.07 -2.65
CA VAL A 102 11.33 -1.14 -3.48
C VAL A 102 10.17 -0.52 -2.71
N ARG A 103 9.58 0.54 -3.24
CA ARG A 103 8.44 1.22 -2.61
C ARG A 103 7.18 1.07 -3.45
N MET A 104 6.10 0.64 -2.79
CA MET A 104 4.74 0.74 -3.32
C MET A 104 4.03 1.90 -2.64
N GLY A 105 3.65 2.91 -3.42
CA GLY A 105 2.85 4.05 -2.98
C GLY A 105 1.39 3.89 -3.38
N VAL A 106 0.50 3.92 -2.39
CA VAL A 106 -0.95 3.86 -2.55
C VAL A 106 -1.53 5.24 -2.22
N PRO A 107 -2.10 5.97 -3.19
CA PRO A 107 -2.63 7.32 -3.00
C PRO A 107 -4.00 7.26 -2.32
N LEU A 108 -4.00 7.06 -1.01
CA LEU A 108 -5.18 6.89 -0.19
C LEU A 108 -5.12 7.82 1.02
N ARG A 109 -6.09 8.74 1.11
CA ARG A 109 -6.23 9.60 2.29
C ARG A 109 -6.79 8.80 3.46
N ASP A 110 -6.40 9.20 4.67
CA ASP A 110 -6.96 8.67 5.92
C ASP A 110 -8.25 9.42 6.25
N MET A 111 -9.28 9.20 5.43
CA MET A 111 -10.59 9.82 5.52
C MET A 111 -11.67 8.74 5.40
N GLU A 112 -12.81 8.95 6.06
CA GLU A 112 -13.91 7.98 6.12
C GLU A 112 -14.53 7.67 4.75
N ASN A 113 -14.44 8.61 3.80
CA ASN A 113 -14.98 8.47 2.45
C ASN A 113 -14.06 7.75 1.46
N GLU A 114 -12.84 7.40 1.87
CA GLU A 114 -11.90 6.66 1.02
C GLU A 114 -12.03 5.15 1.29
N ASN A 115 -12.34 4.37 0.26
CA ASN A 115 -12.47 2.93 0.40
C ASN A 115 -11.11 2.24 0.38
N LEU A 116 -10.68 1.66 1.52
CA LEU A 116 -9.44 0.87 1.59
C LEU A 116 -9.56 -0.47 0.87
N LEU A 117 -10.78 -1.02 0.77
CA LEU A 117 -10.99 -2.35 0.22
C LEU A 117 -10.54 -2.44 -1.24
N ASP A 118 -10.70 -1.37 -2.01
CA ASP A 118 -10.28 -1.29 -3.42
C ASP A 118 -8.76 -1.50 -3.61
N TYR A 119 -7.98 -1.26 -2.56
CA TYR A 119 -6.52 -1.35 -2.56
C TYR A 119 -6.00 -2.56 -1.81
N LEU A 120 -6.87 -3.25 -1.08
CA LEU A 120 -6.45 -4.21 -0.08
C LEU A 120 -5.70 -5.37 -0.72
N ASP A 121 -6.28 -6.01 -1.74
CA ASP A 121 -5.68 -7.17 -2.39
C ASP A 121 -4.26 -6.88 -2.91
N VAL A 122 -4.06 -5.76 -3.61
CA VAL A 122 -2.74 -5.38 -4.12
C VAL A 122 -1.75 -5.06 -3.00
N CYS A 123 -2.20 -4.47 -1.89
CA CYS A 123 -1.35 -4.22 -0.72
C CYS A 123 -0.93 -5.53 -0.05
N LEU A 124 -1.87 -6.45 0.13
CA LEU A 124 -1.61 -7.72 0.79
C LEU A 124 -0.66 -8.59 -0.04
N ASP A 125 -0.81 -8.58 -1.37
CA ASP A 125 0.07 -9.32 -2.29
C ASP A 125 1.48 -8.73 -2.33
N PHE A 126 1.60 -7.40 -2.26
CA PHE A 126 2.89 -6.74 -2.11
C PHE A 126 3.57 -7.16 -0.80
N ILE A 127 2.85 -7.12 0.34
CA ILE A 127 3.40 -7.56 1.64
C ILE A 127 3.87 -9.02 1.55
N ASP A 128 3.07 -9.91 0.97
CA ASP A 128 3.43 -11.33 0.86
C ASP A 128 4.70 -11.56 0.06
N LYS A 129 4.82 -10.89 -1.10
CA LYS A 129 6.01 -10.97 -1.94
C LYS A 129 7.22 -10.38 -1.23
N SER A 130 7.09 -9.18 -0.67
CA SER A 130 8.18 -8.48 -0.01
C SER A 130 8.75 -9.26 1.16
N ARG A 131 7.91 -9.95 1.95
CA ARG A 131 8.35 -10.77 3.09
C ARG A 131 9.16 -12.01 2.69
N LYS A 132 9.00 -12.51 1.45
CA LYS A 132 9.77 -13.63 0.89
C LYS A 132 11.13 -13.19 0.36
N GLU A 133 11.24 -11.94 -0.07
CA GLU A 133 12.46 -11.37 -0.65
C GLU A 133 13.32 -10.62 0.39
N GLY A 134 12.71 -10.15 1.48
CA GLY A 134 13.37 -9.45 2.59
C GLY A 134 12.35 -8.96 3.61
N SER A 135 12.57 -7.81 4.24
CA SER A 135 11.57 -7.19 5.14
C SER A 135 10.81 -6.03 4.53
N VAL A 136 9.54 -5.90 4.92
CA VAL A 136 8.65 -4.82 4.51
C VAL A 136 8.27 -3.91 5.68
N LEU A 137 8.36 -2.60 5.45
CA LEU A 137 7.78 -1.57 6.32
C LEU A 137 6.46 -1.09 5.74
N VAL A 138 5.36 -1.30 6.46
CA VAL A 138 4.05 -0.76 6.12
C VAL A 138 3.80 0.49 6.97
N HIS A 139 3.52 1.61 6.31
CA HIS A 139 3.25 2.85 7.02
C HIS A 139 2.11 3.64 6.38
N CYS A 140 1.42 4.39 7.22
CA CYS A 140 0.63 5.53 6.78
C CYS A 140 1.27 6.81 7.33
N PHE A 141 0.48 7.84 7.55
CA PHE A 141 0.99 9.08 8.13
C PHE A 141 1.45 8.88 9.59
N ALA A 142 0.52 8.50 10.48
CA ALA A 142 0.81 8.29 11.90
C ALA A 142 1.21 6.84 12.24
N GLY A 143 0.98 5.89 11.33
CA GLY A 143 1.22 4.46 11.58
C GLY A 143 0.11 3.77 12.38
N VAL A 144 -1.07 4.38 12.52
CA VAL A 144 -2.13 3.91 13.44
C VAL A 144 -3.38 3.40 12.74
N SER A 145 -3.84 4.06 11.67
CA SER A 145 -5.14 3.76 11.03
C SER A 145 -4.95 2.81 9.83
N ARG A 146 -4.66 3.35 8.64
CA ARG A 146 -4.63 2.55 7.40
C ARG A 146 -3.56 1.46 7.39
N SER A 147 -2.36 1.75 7.89
CA SER A 147 -1.29 0.74 7.97
C SER A 147 -1.67 -0.41 8.89
N ALA A 148 -2.29 -0.12 10.03
CA ALA A 148 -2.74 -1.15 10.97
C ALA A 148 -3.88 -1.98 10.40
N ALA A 149 -4.83 -1.34 9.69
CA ALA A 149 -5.93 -2.04 9.02
C ALA A 149 -5.42 -3.02 7.95
N ILE A 150 -4.45 -2.60 7.11
CA ILE A 150 -3.84 -3.47 6.09
C ILE A 150 -3.08 -4.63 6.73
N ILE A 151 -2.27 -4.36 7.76
CA ILE A 151 -1.55 -5.42 8.46
C ILE A 151 -2.53 -6.41 9.10
N THR A 152 -3.59 -5.91 9.74
CA THR A 152 -4.62 -6.77 10.34
C THR A 152 -5.24 -7.67 9.28
N ALA A 153 -5.65 -7.10 8.14
CA ALA A 153 -6.20 -7.88 7.04
C ALA A 153 -5.19 -8.89 6.46
N TYR A 154 -3.90 -8.53 6.39
CA TYR A 154 -2.83 -9.44 5.96
C TYR A 154 -2.70 -10.64 6.89
N LEU A 155 -2.65 -10.39 8.20
CA LEU A 155 -2.56 -11.43 9.22
C LEU A 155 -3.80 -12.30 9.19
N MET A 156 -5.00 -11.73 9.10
CA MET A 156 -6.22 -12.50 8.92
C MET A 156 -6.13 -13.40 7.68
N ARG A 157 -5.78 -12.85 6.50
CA ARG A 157 -5.69 -13.64 5.26
C ARG A 157 -4.70 -14.80 5.36
N THR A 158 -3.55 -14.58 5.98
CA THR A 158 -2.46 -15.57 6.04
C THR A 158 -2.61 -16.55 7.21
N GLU A 159 -3.10 -16.11 8.36
CA GLU A 159 -3.35 -16.96 9.53
C GLU A 159 -4.66 -17.76 9.35
N HIS A 160 -5.65 -17.28 8.59
CA HIS A 160 -6.84 -18.09 8.26
C HIS A 160 -6.57 -19.17 7.19
N LEU A 161 -5.58 -18.99 6.30
CA LEU A 161 -5.10 -20.09 5.44
C LEU A 161 -4.42 -21.21 6.25
N SER A 162 -4.07 -20.96 7.52
CA SER A 162 -3.64 -21.99 8.46
C SER A 162 -4.79 -22.73 9.18
N GLN A 163 -6.06 -22.37 8.94
CA GLN A 163 -7.20 -23.08 9.53
C GLN A 163 -7.49 -24.47 8.94
N GLN A 164 -6.66 -24.96 8.01
CA GLN A 164 -6.55 -26.42 7.77
C GLN A 164 -5.57 -27.13 8.74
N GLY A 165 -5.15 -26.44 9.81
CA GLY A 165 -4.41 -26.99 10.94
C GLY A 165 -5.06 -26.75 12.31
N VAL A 166 -6.27 -26.19 12.37
CA VAL A 166 -7.02 -26.02 13.64
C VAL A 166 -7.77 -27.31 13.95
N ASN A 167 -7.07 -28.32 14.45
CA ASN A 167 -7.71 -29.45 15.15
C ASN A 167 -6.79 -30.32 16.02
N LYS A 168 -5.81 -29.76 16.78
CA LYS A 168 -5.08 -30.61 17.75
C LYS A 168 -4.32 -29.96 18.93
N SER A 169 -4.63 -28.73 19.32
CA SER A 169 -3.95 -28.11 20.49
C SER A 169 -4.89 -27.43 21.50
N LEU A 170 -6.19 -27.65 21.40
CA LEU A 170 -7.15 -27.34 22.47
C LEU A 170 -8.15 -28.49 22.63
N LEU A 171 -7.66 -29.63 23.12
CA LEU A 171 -8.37 -30.57 23.99
C LEU A 171 -7.33 -31.18 24.94
#